data_AF-A0A7V0L1K5-F1
#
_entry.id   AF-A0A7V0L1K5-F1
#
_cell.length_a   1.000
_cell.length_b   1.000
_cell.length_c   1.000
_cell.angle_alpha   90.00
_cell.angle_beta   90.00
_cell.angle_gamma   90.00
#
_symmetry.space_group_name_H-M   'P 1'
#
loop_
_entity.id
_entity.type
_entity.pdbx_description
1 polymer ?
#
loop_
_entity_poly.entity_id
_entity_poly.type
_entity_poly.pdbx_seq_one_letter_code
_entity_poly.pdbx_strand_id
1 'polypeptide(L)' 'PISNIRLGCRHLSALIQTYGVEGGIAAYNGGERKAAEWLASNKAKGILYKETENYVPAVLRYNNLYQKSQL' A
#
# COMPACT_ATOMS: atom_id res chain seq x y z
N PRO A 1 -0.19 0.54 -22.11
CA PRO A 1 -0.54 -0.30 -20.92
C PRO A 1 0.66 -0.95 -20.22
N ILE A 2 1.50 -1.69 -20.97
CA ILE A 2 2.61 -2.50 -20.42
C ILE A 2 3.62 -1.68 -19.59
N SER A 3 4.04 -0.51 -20.09
CA SER A 3 5.04 0.32 -19.39
C SER A 3 4.55 0.81 -18.02
N ASN A 4 3.29 1.27 -17.92
CA ASN A 4 2.70 1.70 -16.65
C ASN A 4 2.63 0.56 -15.63
N ILE A 5 2.25 -0.65 -16.08
CA ILE A 5 2.20 -1.83 -15.22
C ILE A 5 3.61 -2.17 -14.72
N ARG A 6 4.61 -2.23 -15.61
CA ARG A 6 5.99 -2.58 -15.23
C ARG A 6 6.58 -1.58 -14.24
N LEU A 7 6.43 -0.28 -14.52
CA LEU A 7 6.95 0.77 -13.65
C LEU A 7 6.20 0.80 -12.30
N GLY A 8 4.88 0.67 -12.33
CA GLY A 8 4.06 0.59 -11.12
C GLY A 8 4.42 -0.60 -10.25
N CYS A 9 4.56 -1.80 -10.83
CA CYS A 9 4.99 -3.00 -10.11
C CYS A 9 6.40 -2.86 -9.53
N ARG A 10 7.35 -2.30 -10.30
CA ARG A 10 8.71 -2.06 -9.80
C ARG A 10 8.70 -1.11 -8.61
N HIS A 11 7.96 0.00 -8.72
CA HIS A 11 7.86 0.99 -7.67
C HIS A 11 7.18 0.42 -6.42
N LEU A 12 6.03 -0.24 -6.57
CA LEU A 12 5.33 -0.88 -5.46
C LEU A 12 6.17 -1.96 -4.79
N SER A 13 6.91 -2.76 -5.57
CA SER A 13 7.82 -3.78 -5.03
C SER A 13 8.92 -3.16 -4.15
N ALA A 14 9.52 -2.06 -4.58
CA ALA A 14 10.51 -1.34 -3.79
C ALA A 14 9.90 -0.80 -2.48
N LEU A 15 8.71 -0.20 -2.53
CA LEU A 15 8.02 0.29 -1.33
C LEU A 15 7.66 -0.83 -0.35
N ILE A 16 7.23 -1.99 -0.85
CA ILE A 16 6.93 -3.17 0.00
C ILE A 16 8.20 -3.70 0.65
N GLN A 17 9.34 -3.71 -0.04
CA GLN A 17 10.61 -4.13 0.55
C GLN A 17 11.03 -3.20 1.70
N THR A 18 10.80 -1.89 1.56
CA THR A 18 11.16 -0.90 2.59
C THR A 18 10.20 -0.89 3.77
N TYR A 19 8.89 -0.99 3.52
CA TYR A 19 7.84 -0.69 4.51
C TYR A 19 6.95 -1.89 4.87
N GLY A 20 7.22 -3.07 4.32
CA GLY A 20 6.30 -4.21 4.36
C GLY A 20 5.06 -4.00 3.50
N VAL A 21 4.15 -4.98 3.45
CA VAL A 21 3.00 -4.95 2.52
C VAL A 21 2.08 -3.75 2.77
N GLU A 22 1.58 -3.60 4.00
CA GLU A 22 0.64 -2.52 4.32
C GLU A 22 1.28 -1.13 4.24
N GLY A 23 2.51 -1.00 4.73
CA GLY A 23 3.28 0.24 4.66
C GLY A 23 3.62 0.61 3.21
N GLY A 24 3.94 -0.37 2.36
CA GLY A 24 4.20 -0.15 0.95
C GLY A 24 2.97 0.34 0.19
N ILE A 25 1.78 -0.22 0.49
CA ILE A 25 0.51 0.27 -0.06
C ILE A 25 0.21 1.69 0.43
N ALA A 26 0.44 1.96 1.73
CA ALA A 26 0.28 3.30 2.30
C ALA A 26 1.22 4.31 1.64
N ALA A 27 2.48 3.94 1.41
CA ALA A 27 3.47 4.79 0.77
C ALA A 27 3.14 5.08 -0.69
N TYR A 28 2.59 4.09 -1.41
CA TYR A 28 2.22 4.23 -2.82
C TYR A 28 1.11 5.27 -3.04
N ASN A 29 0.14 5.37 -2.12
CA ASN A 29 -0.96 6.34 -2.21
C ASN A 29 -0.70 7.64 -1.43
N GLY A 30 -0.24 7.53 -0.18
CA GLY A 30 -0.10 8.64 0.77
C GLY A 30 1.33 9.18 0.94
N GLY A 31 2.31 8.59 0.25
CA GLY A 31 3.72 8.98 0.32
C GLY A 31 4.52 8.32 1.45
N GLU A 32 5.81 8.11 1.19
CA GLU A 32 6.75 7.37 2.05
C GLU A 32 6.87 7.95 3.47
N ARG A 33 6.92 9.28 3.61
CA ARG A 33 7.01 9.95 4.92
C ARG A 33 5.83 9.57 5.82
N LYS A 34 4.61 9.61 5.28
CA LYS A 34 3.39 9.28 6.04
C LYS A 34 3.30 7.81 6.38
N ALA A 35 3.73 6.93 5.48
CA ALA A 35 3.82 5.50 5.76
C ALA A 35 4.83 5.22 6.88
N ALA A 36 6.01 5.85 6.86
CA ALA A 36 7.03 5.69 7.89
C ALA A 36 6.54 6.17 9.27
N GLU A 37 5.93 7.38 9.33
CA GLU A 37 5.32 7.92 10.55
C GLU A 37 4.23 6.99 11.10
N TRP A 38 3.40 6.44 10.22
CA TRP A 38 2.30 5.55 10.59
C TRP A 38 2.82 4.21 11.16
N LEU A 39 3.83 3.61 10.52
CA LEU A 39 4.46 2.39 11.02
C LEU A 39 5.17 2.60 12.35
N ALA A 40 5.94 3.69 12.50
CA ALA A 40 6.61 4.05 13.75
C ALA A 40 5.61 4.29 14.89
N SER A 41 4.40 4.74 14.56
CA SER A 41 3.29 4.97 15.50
C SER A 41 2.44 3.72 15.74
N ASN A 42 2.96 2.52 15.49
CA ASN A 42 2.25 1.24 15.58
C ASN A 42 0.89 1.26 14.85
N LYS A 43 0.88 1.86 13.66
CA LYS A 43 -0.30 1.99 12.78
C LYS A 43 -1.46 2.77 13.40
N ALA A 44 -1.19 3.73 14.29
CA ALA A 44 -2.20 4.59 14.90
C ALA A 44 -3.09 5.33 13.87
N LYS A 45 -4.36 5.49 14.21
CA LYS A 45 -5.34 6.25 13.39
C LYS A 45 -4.98 7.73 13.35
N GLY A 46 -5.27 8.40 12.25
CA GLY A 46 -5.09 9.84 12.05
C GLY A 46 -3.69 10.25 11.57
N ILE A 47 -2.75 9.30 11.43
CA ILE A 47 -1.41 9.60 10.90
C ILE A 47 -1.40 9.71 9.37
N LEU A 48 -2.08 8.76 8.71
CA LEU A 48 -2.27 8.75 7.26
C LEU A 48 -3.33 9.77 6.85
N TYR A 49 -3.29 10.19 5.58
CA TYR A 49 -4.40 10.93 5.00
C TYR A 49 -5.68 10.09 5.02
N LYS A 50 -6.84 10.75 5.15
CA LYS A 50 -8.12 10.05 5.25
C LYS A 50 -8.41 9.14 4.06
N GLU A 51 -7.99 9.55 2.87
CA GLU A 51 -8.05 8.70 1.67
C GLU A 51 -7.19 7.44 1.85
N THR A 52 -5.91 7.60 2.22
CA THR A 52 -4.97 6.49 2.39
C THR A 52 -5.40 5.51 3.49
N GLU A 53 -5.97 6.01 4.59
CA GLU A 53 -6.56 5.16 5.65
C GLU A 53 -7.64 4.23 5.11
N ASN A 54 -8.45 4.69 4.15
CA ASN A 54 -9.49 3.89 3.53
C ASN A 54 -8.93 3.03 2.38
N TYR A 55 -7.90 3.53 1.69
CA TYR A 55 -7.27 2.88 0.53
C TYR A 55 -6.58 1.57 0.90
N VAL A 56 -5.77 1.56 1.96
CA VAL A 56 -5.00 0.37 2.38
C VAL A 56 -5.90 -0.86 2.62
N PRO A 57 -6.95 -0.80 3.47
CA PRO A 57 -7.82 -1.96 3.69
C PRO A 57 -8.60 -2.36 2.43
N ALA A 58 -8.96 -1.40 1.56
CA ALA A 58 -9.64 -1.70 0.30
C ALA A 58 -8.74 -2.53 -0.64
N VAL A 59 -7.48 -2.15 -0.82
CA VAL A 59 -6.51 -2.89 -1.65
C VAL A 59 -6.28 -4.30 -1.09
N LEU A 60 -6.11 -4.45 0.21
CA LEU A 60 -5.94 -5.76 0.85
C LEU A 60 -7.17 -6.65 0.65
N ARG A 61 -8.38 -6.08 0.75
CA ARG A 61 -9.63 -6.78 0.46
C ARG A 61 -9.68 -7.24 -1.00
N TYR A 62 -9.33 -6.39 -1.95
CA TYR A 62 -9.31 -6.78 -3.37
C TYR A 62 -8.26 -7.85 -3.65
N ASN A 63 -7.06 -7.76 -3.05
CA ASN A 63 -6.04 -8.79 -3.19
C ASN A 63 -6.56 -10.17 -2.74
N ASN A 64 -7.25 -10.23 -1.59
CA ASN A 64 -7.86 -11.46 -1.10
C ASN A 64 -8.93 -12.01 -2.08
N LEU A 65 -9.79 -11.13 -2.62
CA LEU A 65 -10.80 -11.52 -3.60
C LEU A 65 -10.17 -12.08 -4.89
N TYR A 66 -9.14 -11.42 -5.43
CA TYR A 66 -8.45 -11.87 -6.63
C TYR A 66 -7.71 -13.20 -6.43
N GLN A 67 -7.12 -13.43 -5.25
CA GLN A 67 -6.49 -14.70 -4.91
C GLN A 67 -7.52 -15.85 -4.86
N LYS A 68 -8.73 -15.59 -4.37
CA LYS A 68 -9.81 -16.58 -4.33
C LYS A 68 -10.43 -16.88 -5.69
N SER A 69 -10.52 -15.87 -6.57
CA SER A 69 -11.07 -16.04 -7.91
C SER A 69 -10.13 -16.71 -8.91
N GLN A 70 -8.90 -17.05 -8.50
CA GLN A 70 -7.96 -17.85 -9.30
C GLN A 70 -8.14 -19.37 -9.12
N LEU A 71 -9.22 -19.79 -8.45
CA LEU A 71 -9.72 -21.16 -8.37
C LEU A 71 -10.87 -21.35 -9.38
#